data_AF-A0A973IFV3-F1
#
_entry.id   AF-A0A973IFV3-F1
#
_cell.length_a   1.000
_cell.length_b   1.000
_cell.length_c   1.000
_cell.angle_alpha   90.00
_cell.angle_beta   90.00
_cell.angle_gamma   90.00
#
_symmetry.space_group_name_H-M   'P 1'
#
loop_
_entity.id
_entity.type
_entity.pdbx_description
1 polymer ?
#
loop_
_entity_poly.entity_id
_entity_poly.type
_entity_poly.pdbx_seq_one_letter_code
_entity_poly.pdbx_strand_id
1 'polypeptide(L)'
;MPRGDSDPSATHQPEAFSSLSLPSALQDNLASLGYLAMTPIQAASLPPILRGRDVIGQGKTGSGKTAAFGLGLLSALEVSRFQVQALVLCPTRELADQVAEELRRLARMLANVKILSLCGGAPLGPQLNSLSHGAHVVVGTPGRIEEHLRKGSLDLSSLAVLVLDEADRMLDMGFQAALDAIVAATPTTRQTLLFSATYGDSVRPVAERMLREPVTVEVASTHDEQSIRQHFHQVADEPARLAALRQLLLHYRPESSVVFCNTKRETQAVADELVAMGFSAEALHGDLEQRDRDQTLIRFANKSLSVLVATDVAARGLDIDALDAVFNYQIARELEVHVHRIGRTGRAGARGVACTLLTENEAYRLERLEAFLGERLPVEPLPGRADTGQQPFQPRMATLQIDAGKKQKIRPGDVLGALTNGDDAIEGDQVGRIKVLDRSAYVAVERGIAKQALTTLSAGKLKGRSCRVRRIGR
;
A
#
# COMPACT_ATOMS: atom_id res chain seq x y z
N MET A 1 15.10 49.33 12.63
CA MET A 1 13.95 48.61 12.04
C MET A 1 14.18 47.13 12.31
N PRO A 2 13.58 46.55 13.36
CA PRO A 2 13.87 45.18 13.75
C PRO A 2 13.17 44.21 12.79
N ARG A 3 13.89 43.13 12.47
CA ARG A 3 13.42 41.98 11.71
C ARG A 3 12.43 41.22 12.59
N GLY A 4 11.25 40.92 12.04
CA GLY A 4 10.26 40.08 12.73
C GLY A 4 10.74 38.63 12.72
N ASP A 5 11.11 38.15 13.90
CA ASP A 5 11.24 36.72 14.18
C ASP A 5 9.86 36.08 14.05
N SER A 6 9.72 35.13 13.12
CA SER A 6 8.56 34.24 13.03
C SER A 6 8.71 33.15 14.09
N ASP A 7 7.82 33.16 15.07
CA ASP A 7 7.70 32.20 16.16
C ASP A 7 7.48 30.76 15.62
N PRO A 8 8.35 29.77 15.95
CA PRO A 8 8.22 28.39 15.46
C PRO A 8 7.23 27.53 16.27
N SER A 9 6.41 28.12 17.15
CA SER A 9 5.54 27.38 18.08
C SER A 9 4.03 27.43 17.79
N ALA A 10 3.61 27.66 16.53
CA ALA A 10 2.21 27.49 16.14
C ALA A 10 1.82 26.00 16.09
N THR A 11 1.45 25.44 17.24
CA THR A 11 0.75 24.15 17.33
C THR A 11 -0.57 24.25 16.56
N HIS A 12 -0.63 23.69 15.34
CA HIS A 12 -1.88 23.51 14.60
C HIS A 12 -2.85 22.68 15.44
N GLN A 13 -3.92 23.31 15.95
CA GLN A 13 -5.03 22.58 16.57
C GLN A 13 -5.68 21.67 15.50
N PRO A 14 -6.05 20.42 15.84
CA PRO A 14 -6.71 19.53 14.92
C PRO A 14 -8.07 20.11 14.48
N GLU A 15 -8.16 20.54 13.23
CA GLU A 15 -9.39 21.06 12.63
C GLU A 15 -10.37 19.90 12.33
N ALA A 16 -11.63 20.06 12.74
CA ALA A 16 -12.66 19.05 12.51
C ALA A 16 -13.13 19.07 11.04
N PHE A 17 -13.45 17.90 10.46
CA PHE A 17 -14.00 17.81 9.10
C PHE A 17 -15.33 18.57 8.93
N SER A 18 -16.07 18.76 10.02
CA SER A 18 -17.32 19.52 10.07
C SER A 18 -17.16 21.01 9.81
N SER A 19 -15.93 21.55 9.84
CA SER A 19 -15.66 22.95 9.46
C SER A 19 -15.65 23.15 7.94
N LEU A 20 -15.64 22.07 7.15
CA LEU A 20 -15.55 22.12 5.70
C LEU A 20 -16.93 22.04 5.03
N SER A 21 -17.06 22.71 3.89
CA SER A 21 -18.26 22.68 3.05
C SER A 21 -18.36 21.39 2.22
N LEU A 22 -18.43 20.24 2.88
CA LEU A 22 -18.65 18.93 2.24
C LEU A 22 -20.15 18.64 2.07
N PRO A 23 -20.57 17.88 1.03
CA PRO A 23 -21.91 17.32 0.95
C PRO A 23 -22.32 16.58 2.25
N SER A 24 -23.56 16.73 2.69
CA SER A 24 -24.06 16.14 3.95
C SER A 24 -23.81 14.62 4.01
N ALA A 25 -24.07 13.91 2.93
CA ALA A 25 -23.81 12.47 2.84
C ALA A 25 -22.34 12.10 3.09
N LEU A 26 -21.38 12.94 2.68
CA LEU A 26 -19.96 12.71 2.98
C LEU A 26 -19.65 13.02 4.44
N GLN A 27 -20.22 14.08 5.02
CA GLN A 27 -20.04 14.42 6.44
C GLN A 27 -20.58 13.30 7.34
N ASP A 28 -21.80 12.83 7.07
CA ASP A 28 -22.44 11.73 7.81
C ASP A 28 -21.59 10.45 7.73
N ASN A 29 -21.04 10.17 6.54
CA ASN A 29 -20.19 9.00 6.36
C ASN A 29 -18.89 9.14 7.13
N LEU A 30 -18.22 10.31 7.09
CA LEU A 30 -17.01 10.57 7.85
C LEU A 30 -17.23 10.37 9.37
N ALA A 31 -18.35 10.88 9.90
CA ALA A 31 -18.73 10.66 11.29
C ALA A 31 -18.91 9.16 11.61
N SER A 32 -19.61 8.42 10.75
CA SER A 32 -19.82 6.97 10.92
C SER A 32 -18.51 6.15 10.85
N LEU A 33 -17.54 6.66 10.09
CA LEU A 33 -16.22 6.04 9.90
C LEU A 33 -15.20 6.43 10.98
N GLY A 34 -15.58 7.32 11.92
CA GLY A 34 -14.71 7.77 13.01
C GLY A 34 -13.68 8.84 12.62
N TYR A 35 -13.90 9.59 11.52
CA TYR A 35 -13.05 10.71 11.15
C TYR A 35 -13.38 11.94 12.01
N LEU A 36 -12.83 12.00 13.22
CA LEU A 36 -13.11 13.05 14.20
C LEU A 36 -12.35 14.36 13.92
N ALA A 37 -11.12 14.24 13.44
CA ALA A 37 -10.21 15.37 13.19
C ALA A 37 -9.36 15.14 11.95
N MET A 38 -9.02 16.22 11.25
CA MET A 38 -8.13 16.20 10.10
C MET A 38 -6.67 16.02 10.55
N THR A 39 -5.92 15.21 9.79
CA THR A 39 -4.46 15.22 9.87
C THR A 39 -3.90 16.53 9.31
N PRO A 40 -2.65 16.92 9.63
CA PRO A 40 -2.08 18.17 9.13
C PRO A 40 -2.12 18.30 7.60
N ILE A 41 -1.85 17.22 6.86
CA ILE A 41 -1.92 17.23 5.39
C ILE A 41 -3.35 17.41 4.90
N GLN A 42 -4.35 16.84 5.59
CA GLN A 42 -5.76 17.02 5.26
C GLN A 42 -6.22 18.46 5.51
N ALA A 43 -5.90 19.02 6.69
CA ALA A 43 -6.27 20.39 7.04
C ALA A 43 -5.67 21.42 6.06
N ALA A 44 -4.43 21.21 5.64
CA ALA A 44 -3.76 22.14 4.72
C ALA A 44 -4.16 21.95 3.25
N SER A 45 -4.44 20.72 2.80
CA SER A 45 -4.73 20.44 1.38
C SER A 45 -6.23 20.41 1.04
N LEU A 46 -7.11 20.01 1.94
CA LEU A 46 -8.53 19.82 1.62
C LEU A 46 -9.28 21.14 1.33
N PRO A 47 -9.10 22.25 2.09
CA PRO A 47 -9.74 23.52 1.78
C PRO A 47 -9.42 24.07 0.37
N PRO A 48 -8.15 24.13 -0.10
CA PRO A 48 -7.88 24.56 -1.47
C PRO A 48 -8.41 23.58 -2.52
N ILE A 49 -8.40 22.26 -2.25
CA ILE A 49 -9.00 21.26 -3.14
C ILE A 49 -10.51 21.53 -3.32
N LEU A 50 -11.25 21.76 -2.24
CA LEU A 50 -12.70 22.04 -2.30
C LEU A 50 -13.02 23.37 -3.00
N ARG A 51 -12.07 24.30 -3.07
CA ARG A 51 -12.18 25.54 -3.84
C ARG A 51 -11.82 25.38 -5.32
N GLY A 52 -11.54 24.15 -5.78
CA GLY A 52 -11.19 23.87 -7.17
C GLY A 52 -9.77 24.29 -7.57
N ARG A 53 -8.88 24.59 -6.61
CA ARG A 53 -7.48 24.92 -6.90
C ARG A 53 -6.64 23.68 -7.13
N ASP A 54 -5.67 23.76 -8.03
CA ASP A 54 -4.64 22.75 -8.16
C ASP A 54 -3.80 22.70 -6.88
N VAL A 55 -3.36 21.50 -6.49
CA VAL A 55 -2.60 21.29 -5.25
C VAL A 55 -1.43 20.34 -5.49
N ILE A 56 -0.27 20.73 -4.94
CA ILE A 56 0.88 19.86 -4.75
C ILE A 56 0.93 19.50 -3.27
N GLY A 57 0.58 18.27 -2.92
CA GLY A 57 0.63 17.75 -1.56
C GLY A 57 1.86 16.89 -1.33
N GLN A 58 2.79 17.36 -0.53
CA GLN A 58 3.96 16.60 -0.10
C GLN A 58 3.72 15.99 1.28
N GLY A 59 3.84 14.67 1.36
CA GLY A 59 3.68 13.95 2.63
C GLY A 59 3.92 12.45 2.47
N LYS A 60 4.32 11.79 3.56
CA LYS A 60 4.60 10.34 3.56
C LYS A 60 3.33 9.49 3.35
N THR A 61 3.51 8.23 2.95
CA THR A 61 2.44 7.23 2.93
C THR A 61 1.79 7.13 4.32
N GLY A 62 0.46 7.01 4.38
CA GLY A 62 -0.29 6.94 5.63
C GLY A 62 -0.55 8.29 6.32
N SER A 63 -0.13 9.42 5.75
CA SER A 63 -0.43 10.76 6.28
C SER A 63 -1.89 11.19 6.10
N GLY A 64 -2.69 10.45 5.33
CA GLY A 64 -4.09 10.76 5.06
C GLY A 64 -4.36 11.45 3.72
N LYS A 65 -3.38 11.48 2.80
CA LYS A 65 -3.49 12.05 1.43
C LYS A 65 -4.69 11.51 0.66
N THR A 66 -4.91 10.18 0.71
CA THR A 66 -6.02 9.52 0.00
C THR A 66 -7.39 10.03 0.44
N ALA A 67 -7.58 10.27 1.74
CA ALA A 67 -8.82 10.86 2.23
C ALA A 67 -8.95 12.33 1.80
N ALA A 68 -7.85 13.10 1.77
CA ALA A 68 -7.88 14.49 1.32
C ALA A 68 -8.32 14.60 -0.15
N PHE A 69 -7.60 13.98 -1.10
CA PHE A 69 -8.01 14.06 -2.50
C PHE A 69 -9.31 13.31 -2.78
N GLY A 70 -9.60 12.25 -2.01
CA GLY A 70 -10.81 11.45 -2.15
C GLY A 70 -12.06 12.25 -1.79
N LEU A 71 -12.04 13.00 -0.69
CA LEU A 71 -13.13 13.89 -0.32
C LEU A 71 -13.29 15.04 -1.32
N GLY A 72 -12.18 15.60 -1.80
CA GLY A 72 -12.17 16.60 -2.84
C GLY A 72 -12.86 16.15 -4.12
N LEU A 73 -12.39 15.03 -4.70
CA LEU A 73 -12.94 14.51 -5.95
C LEU A 73 -14.40 14.06 -5.79
N LEU A 74 -14.76 13.43 -4.67
CA LEU A 74 -16.13 12.98 -4.43
C LEU A 74 -17.10 14.15 -4.26
N SER A 75 -16.64 15.26 -3.67
CA SER A 75 -17.45 16.48 -3.51
C SER A 75 -17.73 17.19 -4.85
N ALA A 76 -16.87 16.99 -5.84
CA ALA A 76 -17.01 17.56 -7.17
C ALA A 76 -17.89 16.72 -8.12
N LEU A 77 -18.32 15.52 -7.72
CA LEU A 77 -19.08 14.61 -8.60
C LEU A 77 -20.52 15.06 -8.82
N GLU A 78 -20.92 15.06 -10.09
CA GLU A 78 -22.32 15.14 -10.51
C GLU A 78 -22.85 13.71 -10.78
N VAL A 79 -23.45 13.09 -9.76
CA VAL A 79 -23.78 11.64 -9.77
C VAL A 79 -24.91 11.26 -10.74
N SER A 80 -25.66 12.22 -11.25
CA SER A 80 -26.65 12.00 -12.32
C SER A 80 -25.99 11.69 -13.67
N ARG A 81 -24.71 12.07 -13.86
CA ARG A 81 -23.98 11.92 -15.12
C ARG A 81 -23.04 10.72 -15.08
N PHE A 82 -23.45 9.64 -15.74
CA PHE A 82 -22.72 8.38 -15.85
C PHE A 82 -21.53 8.43 -16.84
N GLN A 83 -20.65 9.40 -16.65
CA GLN A 83 -19.44 9.65 -17.43
C GLN A 83 -18.25 9.83 -16.49
N VAL A 84 -17.04 9.58 -16.97
CA VAL A 84 -15.83 9.68 -16.14
C VAL A 84 -15.55 11.15 -15.83
N GLN A 85 -15.64 11.50 -14.55
CA GLN A 85 -15.47 12.87 -14.03
C GLN A 85 -14.20 13.02 -13.20
N ALA A 86 -13.70 11.92 -12.62
CA ALA A 86 -12.44 11.90 -11.89
C ALA A 86 -11.56 10.72 -12.30
N LEU A 87 -10.25 10.96 -12.38
CA LEU A 87 -9.23 9.98 -12.71
C LEU A 87 -8.14 10.05 -11.65
N VAL A 88 -7.82 8.92 -11.04
CA VAL A 88 -6.71 8.78 -10.10
C VAL A 88 -5.67 7.85 -10.71
N LEU A 89 -4.47 8.37 -10.94
CA LEU A 89 -3.33 7.63 -11.43
C LEU A 89 -2.46 7.18 -10.26
N CYS A 90 -2.14 5.89 -10.22
CA CYS A 90 -1.28 5.28 -9.21
C CYS A 90 -0.15 4.48 -9.89
N PRO A 91 1.06 4.43 -9.32
CA PRO A 91 2.20 3.70 -9.89
C PRO A 91 1.99 2.18 -9.98
N THR A 92 1.27 1.59 -9.03
CA THR A 92 1.09 0.13 -8.95
C THR A 92 -0.40 -0.22 -8.91
N ARG A 93 -0.69 -1.47 -9.28
CA ARG A 93 -2.07 -2.00 -9.21
C ARG A 93 -2.54 -2.08 -7.77
N GLU A 94 -1.66 -2.51 -6.88
CA GLU A 94 -1.96 -2.71 -5.47
C GLU A 94 -2.40 -1.39 -4.81
N LEU A 95 -1.69 -0.29 -5.11
CA LEU A 95 -2.06 1.04 -4.65
C LEU A 95 -3.37 1.52 -5.31
N ALA A 96 -3.56 1.29 -6.61
CA ALA A 96 -4.82 1.61 -7.28
C ALA A 96 -6.02 0.88 -6.67
N ASP A 97 -5.86 -0.39 -6.30
CA ASP A 97 -6.91 -1.18 -5.65
C ASP A 97 -7.21 -0.66 -4.22
N GLN A 98 -6.18 -0.27 -3.46
CA GLN A 98 -6.33 0.37 -2.14
C GLN A 98 -7.06 1.71 -2.24
N VAL A 99 -6.62 2.58 -3.14
CA VAL A 99 -7.26 3.88 -3.39
C VAL A 99 -8.71 3.67 -3.81
N ALA A 100 -8.99 2.73 -4.70
CA ALA A 100 -10.36 2.42 -5.11
C ALA A 100 -11.22 1.84 -3.97
N GLU A 101 -10.64 1.08 -3.04
CA GLU A 101 -11.33 0.59 -1.84
C GLU A 101 -11.64 1.74 -0.87
N GLU A 102 -10.68 2.62 -0.62
CA GLU A 102 -10.89 3.78 0.26
C GLU A 102 -11.89 4.78 -0.34
N LEU A 103 -11.82 5.07 -1.64
CA LEU A 103 -12.81 5.93 -2.29
C LEU A 103 -14.22 5.31 -2.22
N ARG A 104 -14.36 3.98 -2.33
CA ARG A 104 -15.68 3.32 -2.13
C ARG A 104 -16.13 3.39 -0.68
N ARG A 105 -15.20 3.32 0.28
CA ARG A 105 -15.50 3.50 1.71
C ARG A 105 -16.00 4.92 1.98
N LEU A 106 -15.31 5.94 1.46
CA LEU A 106 -15.68 7.35 1.59
C LEU A 106 -16.96 7.71 0.83
N ALA A 107 -17.25 7.05 -0.29
CA ALA A 107 -18.45 7.28 -1.09
C ALA A 107 -19.69 6.47 -0.64
N ARG A 108 -19.61 5.65 0.42
CA ARG A 108 -20.66 4.68 0.79
C ARG A 108 -22.05 5.30 0.94
N MET A 109 -22.15 6.53 1.44
CA MET A 109 -23.43 7.23 1.64
C MET A 109 -23.84 8.08 0.43
N LEU A 110 -23.01 8.18 -0.60
CA LEU A 110 -23.39 8.77 -1.88
C LEU A 110 -24.14 7.74 -2.72
N ALA A 111 -25.35 8.06 -3.13
CA ALA A 111 -26.16 7.18 -3.95
C ALA A 111 -25.54 7.00 -5.34
N ASN A 112 -25.46 5.77 -5.84
CA ASN A 112 -25.13 5.43 -7.24
C ASN A 112 -23.74 5.86 -7.75
N VAL A 113 -22.78 6.17 -6.88
CA VAL A 113 -21.40 6.42 -7.29
C VAL A 113 -20.74 5.13 -7.78
N LYS A 114 -20.13 5.18 -8.96
CA LYS A 114 -19.50 4.03 -9.61
C LYS A 114 -18.01 4.28 -9.80
N ILE A 115 -17.20 3.46 -9.13
CA ILE A 115 -15.73 3.54 -9.10
C ILE A 115 -15.14 2.28 -9.71
N LEU A 116 -14.37 2.43 -10.80
CA LEU A 116 -13.71 1.34 -11.52
C LEU A 116 -12.19 1.40 -11.34
N SER A 117 -11.57 0.22 -11.23
CA SER A 117 -10.11 0.05 -11.22
C SER A 117 -9.66 -0.47 -12.59
N LEU A 118 -8.73 0.23 -13.25
CA LEU A 118 -8.18 -0.10 -14.57
C LEU A 118 -6.67 -0.28 -14.45
N CYS A 119 -6.26 -1.51 -14.16
CA CYS A 119 -4.84 -1.85 -13.97
C CYS A 119 -4.39 -2.96 -14.93
N GLY A 120 -3.07 -2.98 -15.20
CA GLY A 120 -2.41 -4.05 -15.93
C GLY A 120 -2.51 -5.41 -15.21
N GLY A 121 -2.07 -6.47 -15.88
CA GLY A 121 -2.08 -7.85 -15.35
C GLY A 121 -3.45 -8.54 -15.32
N ALA A 122 -4.55 -7.79 -15.40
CA ALA A 122 -5.90 -8.34 -15.61
C ALA A 122 -6.29 -8.30 -17.11
N PRO A 123 -7.08 -9.28 -17.60
CA PRO A 123 -7.62 -9.26 -18.95
C PRO A 123 -8.41 -7.99 -19.23
N LEU A 124 -8.30 -7.47 -20.45
CA LEU A 124 -8.95 -6.21 -20.85
C LEU A 124 -10.48 -6.35 -20.97
N GLY A 125 -10.98 -7.51 -21.42
CA GLY A 125 -12.41 -7.75 -21.69
C GLY A 125 -13.34 -7.38 -20.53
N PRO A 126 -13.11 -7.87 -19.29
CA PRO A 126 -13.90 -7.47 -18.13
C PRO A 126 -13.89 -5.96 -17.83
N GLN A 127 -12.78 -5.27 -18.12
CA GLN A 127 -12.66 -3.83 -17.94
C GLN A 127 -13.50 -3.08 -18.99
N LEU A 128 -13.46 -3.52 -20.26
CA LEU A 128 -14.32 -3.01 -21.34
C LEU A 128 -15.81 -3.15 -20.99
N ASN A 129 -16.21 -4.34 -20.53
CA ASN A 129 -17.59 -4.56 -20.12
C ASN A 129 -18.00 -3.72 -18.90
N SER A 130 -17.08 -3.40 -18.00
CA SER A 130 -17.39 -2.54 -16.85
C SER A 130 -17.60 -1.09 -17.27
N LEU A 131 -16.77 -0.62 -18.22
CA LEU A 131 -16.81 0.72 -18.80
C LEU A 131 -18.04 0.96 -19.70
N SER A 132 -18.54 -0.07 -20.40
CA SER A 132 -19.75 0.06 -21.23
C SER A 132 -21.01 0.45 -20.45
N HIS A 133 -20.99 0.25 -19.13
CA HIS A 133 -22.05 0.65 -18.20
C HIS A 133 -21.76 1.99 -17.50
N GLY A 134 -20.84 2.81 -18.04
CA GLY A 134 -20.40 4.09 -17.48
C GLY A 134 -19.57 3.96 -16.19
N ALA A 135 -18.95 5.04 -15.74
CA ALA A 135 -18.29 5.16 -14.43
C ALA A 135 -18.15 6.63 -14.07
N HIS A 136 -18.13 6.97 -12.79
CA HIS A 136 -17.91 8.34 -12.33
C HIS A 136 -16.43 8.59 -12.03
N VAL A 137 -15.79 7.60 -11.40
CA VAL A 137 -14.39 7.64 -11.01
C VAL A 137 -13.66 6.44 -11.59
N VAL A 138 -12.50 6.71 -12.19
CA VAL A 138 -11.54 5.69 -12.61
C VAL A 138 -10.29 5.81 -11.76
N VAL A 139 -9.81 4.70 -11.23
CA VAL A 139 -8.51 4.58 -10.57
C VAL A 139 -7.68 3.61 -11.38
N GLY A 140 -6.41 3.90 -11.67
CA GLY A 140 -5.64 2.97 -12.51
C GLY A 140 -4.16 3.28 -12.65
N THR A 141 -3.46 2.34 -13.29
CA THR A 141 -2.04 2.48 -13.61
C THR A 141 -1.87 3.17 -14.97
N PRO A 142 -0.90 4.09 -15.16
CA PRO A 142 -0.75 4.88 -16.39
C PRO A 142 -0.81 4.04 -17.67
N GLY A 143 -0.01 2.98 -17.78
CA GLY A 143 0.04 2.16 -19.01
C GLY A 143 -1.31 1.51 -19.39
N ARG A 144 -2.14 1.11 -18.42
CA ARG A 144 -3.47 0.54 -18.73
C ARG A 144 -4.49 1.63 -19.07
N ILE A 145 -4.43 2.79 -18.43
CA ILE A 145 -5.27 3.93 -18.78
C ILE A 145 -4.97 4.39 -20.22
N GLU A 146 -3.70 4.56 -20.56
CA GLU A 146 -3.25 4.89 -21.91
C GLU A 146 -3.72 3.84 -22.93
N GLU A 147 -3.63 2.55 -22.62
CA GLU A 147 -4.13 1.48 -23.49
C GLU A 147 -5.64 1.61 -23.76
N HIS A 148 -6.43 1.93 -22.73
CA HIS A 148 -7.87 2.13 -22.86
C HIS A 148 -8.23 3.35 -23.72
N LEU A 149 -7.49 4.45 -23.56
CA LEU A 149 -7.62 5.67 -24.37
C LEU A 149 -7.28 5.40 -25.84
N ARG A 150 -6.14 4.76 -26.11
CA ARG A 150 -5.71 4.39 -27.46
C ARG A 150 -6.72 3.49 -28.17
N LYS A 151 -7.41 2.61 -27.43
CA LYS A 151 -8.47 1.72 -27.95
C LYS A 151 -9.84 2.39 -28.06
N GLY A 152 -9.99 3.66 -27.64
CA GLY A 152 -11.27 4.38 -27.65
C GLY A 152 -12.30 3.84 -26.67
N SER A 153 -11.87 3.07 -25.67
CA SER A 153 -12.76 2.41 -24.70
C SER A 153 -12.97 3.21 -23.41
N LEU A 154 -12.17 4.26 -23.21
CA LEU A 154 -12.28 5.22 -22.13
C LEU A 154 -12.36 6.61 -22.75
N ASP A 155 -13.36 7.37 -22.35
CA ASP A 155 -13.49 8.79 -22.69
C ASP A 155 -13.24 9.65 -21.45
N LEU A 156 -12.33 10.60 -21.57
CA LEU A 156 -11.96 11.56 -20.52
C LEU A 156 -12.35 13.00 -20.89
N SER A 157 -13.12 13.21 -21.95
CA SER A 157 -13.57 14.53 -22.44
C SER A 157 -14.29 15.37 -21.38
N SER A 158 -14.87 14.73 -20.38
CA SER A 158 -15.61 15.37 -19.28
C SER A 158 -14.91 15.29 -17.93
N LEU A 159 -13.60 15.02 -17.93
CA LEU A 159 -12.83 14.91 -16.70
C LEU A 159 -12.73 16.28 -16.00
N ALA A 160 -13.22 16.35 -14.76
CA ALA A 160 -13.16 17.53 -13.91
C ALA A 160 -11.96 17.50 -12.96
N VAL A 161 -11.55 16.31 -12.50
CA VAL A 161 -10.45 16.14 -11.53
C VAL A 161 -9.47 15.07 -12.00
N LEU A 162 -8.18 15.42 -12.08
CA LEU A 162 -7.07 14.49 -12.26
C LEU A 162 -6.23 14.43 -10.98
N VAL A 163 -5.99 13.23 -10.47
CA VAL A 163 -5.11 13.00 -9.33
C VAL A 163 -3.92 12.16 -9.76
N LEU A 164 -2.71 12.61 -9.40
CA LEU A 164 -1.48 11.83 -9.50
C LEU A 164 -1.04 11.46 -8.07
N ASP A 165 -1.22 10.20 -7.68
CA ASP A 165 -0.79 9.70 -6.37
C ASP A 165 0.54 8.95 -6.50
N GLU A 166 1.47 9.22 -5.58
CA GLU A 166 2.88 8.80 -5.66
C GLU A 166 3.52 9.16 -7.01
N ALA A 167 3.46 10.45 -7.37
CA ALA A 167 3.91 10.95 -8.67
C ALA A 167 5.40 10.69 -8.94
N ASP A 168 6.28 10.90 -7.95
CA ASP A 168 7.70 10.51 -8.02
C ASP A 168 7.88 9.06 -8.49
N ARG A 169 7.11 8.14 -7.93
CA ARG A 169 7.18 6.71 -8.27
C ARG A 169 6.77 6.41 -9.69
N MET A 170 5.76 7.10 -10.21
CA MET A 170 5.36 6.90 -11.59
C MET A 170 6.49 7.27 -12.56
N LEU A 171 7.26 8.31 -12.23
CA LEU A 171 8.39 8.76 -13.03
C LEU A 171 9.59 7.81 -12.92
N ASP A 172 9.92 7.37 -11.71
CA ASP A 172 10.96 6.35 -11.48
C ASP A 172 10.70 5.07 -12.29
N MET A 173 9.43 4.72 -12.49
CA MET A 173 8.98 3.55 -13.25
C MET A 173 8.93 3.79 -14.77
N GLY A 174 9.29 4.98 -15.24
CA GLY A 174 9.33 5.32 -16.66
C GLY A 174 7.95 5.60 -17.27
N PHE A 175 6.93 5.93 -16.48
CA PHE A 175 5.58 6.21 -17.00
C PHE A 175 5.41 7.62 -17.60
N GLN A 176 6.48 8.41 -17.75
CA GLN A 176 6.41 9.78 -18.28
C GLN A 176 5.61 9.88 -19.59
N ALA A 177 5.93 9.05 -20.58
CA ALA A 177 5.26 9.08 -21.88
C ALA A 177 3.75 8.76 -21.76
N ALA A 178 3.40 7.79 -20.90
CA ALA A 178 2.02 7.43 -20.65
C ALA A 178 1.25 8.57 -19.95
N LEU A 179 1.86 9.21 -18.95
CA LEU A 179 1.29 10.35 -18.26
C LEU A 179 1.01 11.52 -19.22
N ASP A 180 1.95 11.79 -20.12
CA ASP A 180 1.81 12.85 -21.13
C ASP A 180 0.67 12.56 -22.11
N ALA A 181 0.56 11.32 -22.59
CA ALA A 181 -0.53 10.89 -23.47
C ALA A 181 -1.90 10.98 -22.77
N ILE A 182 -1.97 10.60 -21.49
CA ILE A 182 -3.21 10.70 -20.70
C ILE A 182 -3.59 12.16 -20.52
N VAL A 183 -2.67 13.03 -20.11
CA VAL A 183 -2.95 14.44 -19.90
C VAL A 183 -3.41 15.12 -21.20
N ALA A 184 -2.80 14.79 -22.33
CA ALA A 184 -3.21 15.29 -23.64
C ALA A 184 -4.66 14.90 -24.02
N ALA A 185 -5.18 13.79 -23.49
CA ALA A 185 -6.54 13.32 -23.70
C ALA A 185 -7.57 13.92 -22.71
N THR A 186 -7.15 14.80 -21.80
CA THR A 186 -8.02 15.40 -20.77
C THR A 186 -8.25 16.90 -21.01
N PRO A 187 -9.37 17.48 -20.55
CA PRO A 187 -9.64 18.91 -20.64
C PRO A 187 -8.56 19.74 -19.94
N THR A 188 -8.20 20.88 -20.52
CA THR A 188 -7.26 21.84 -19.91
C THR A 188 -7.87 22.60 -18.72
N THR A 189 -9.19 22.60 -18.59
CA THR A 189 -9.95 23.27 -17.53
C THR A 189 -10.05 22.45 -16.24
N ARG A 190 -9.69 21.17 -16.25
CA ARG A 190 -9.74 20.28 -15.09
C ARG A 190 -8.87 20.78 -13.92
N GLN A 191 -9.24 20.40 -12.71
CA GLN A 191 -8.38 20.52 -11.53
C GLN A 191 -7.35 19.37 -11.53
N THR A 192 -6.09 19.68 -11.24
CA THR A 192 -5.02 18.68 -11.09
C THR A 192 -4.50 18.68 -9.66
N LEU A 193 -4.49 17.50 -9.04
CA LEU A 193 -3.96 17.26 -7.70
C LEU A 193 -2.76 16.33 -7.80
N LEU A 194 -1.59 16.77 -7.36
CA LEU A 194 -0.36 15.99 -7.37
C LEU A 194 0.06 15.68 -5.94
N PHE A 195 0.14 14.40 -5.60
CA PHE A 195 0.60 13.94 -4.30
C PHE A 195 1.86 13.10 -4.45
N SER A 196 2.88 13.45 -3.67
CA SER A 196 4.20 12.81 -3.76
C SER A 196 4.87 12.75 -2.39
N ALA A 197 5.78 11.81 -2.20
CA ALA A 197 6.65 11.81 -1.02
C ALA A 197 7.78 12.83 -1.21
N THR A 198 8.28 12.96 -2.44
CA THR A 198 9.38 13.86 -2.80
C THR A 198 8.97 14.82 -3.92
N TYR A 199 9.60 16.00 -3.95
CA TYR A 199 9.41 17.00 -5.00
C TYR A 199 10.77 17.47 -5.54
N GLY A 200 11.54 16.51 -6.03
CA GLY A 200 12.84 16.74 -6.65
C GLY A 200 12.76 17.09 -8.14
N ASP A 201 13.94 17.07 -8.78
CA ASP A 201 14.12 17.47 -10.18
C ASP A 201 13.35 16.61 -11.20
N SER A 202 12.97 15.38 -10.84
CA SER A 202 12.15 14.52 -11.70
C SER A 202 10.68 14.94 -11.71
N VAL A 203 10.11 15.30 -10.55
CA VAL A 203 8.67 15.61 -10.40
C VAL A 203 8.34 17.03 -10.83
N ARG A 204 9.26 17.98 -10.57
CA ARG A 204 9.03 19.41 -10.84
C ARG A 204 8.65 19.70 -12.30
N PRO A 205 9.37 19.20 -13.34
CA PRO A 205 9.00 19.45 -14.74
C PRO A 205 7.61 18.91 -15.10
N VAL A 206 7.22 17.78 -14.51
CA VAL A 206 5.90 17.17 -14.72
C VAL A 206 4.82 18.01 -14.07
N ALA A 207 5.07 18.47 -12.84
CA ALA A 207 4.14 19.34 -12.13
C ALA A 207 3.91 20.66 -12.87
N GLU A 208 4.98 21.31 -13.34
CA GLU A 208 4.90 22.58 -14.08
C GLU A 208 4.12 22.46 -15.39
N ARG A 209 4.15 21.29 -16.04
CA ARG A 209 3.38 21.02 -17.27
C ARG A 209 1.91 20.71 -17.01
N MET A 210 1.58 20.15 -15.84
CA MET A 210 0.27 19.56 -15.57
C MET A 210 -0.63 20.39 -14.64
N LEU A 211 -0.05 21.27 -13.83
CA LEU A 211 -0.76 22.09 -12.84
C LEU A 211 -0.77 23.57 -13.23
N ARG A 212 -1.79 24.29 -12.76
CA ARG A 212 -2.01 25.73 -12.96
C ARG A 212 -2.05 26.44 -11.61
N GLU A 213 -1.06 27.31 -11.35
CA GLU A 213 -0.93 28.09 -10.11
C GLU A 213 -1.24 27.27 -8.82
N PRO A 214 -0.56 26.13 -8.61
CA PRO A 214 -0.93 25.19 -7.57
C PRO A 214 -0.63 25.75 -6.17
N VAL A 215 -1.48 25.38 -5.21
CA VAL A 215 -1.13 25.51 -3.79
C VAL A 215 -0.15 24.40 -3.44
N THR A 216 1.04 24.77 -2.99
CA THR A 216 1.98 23.79 -2.45
C THR A 216 1.74 23.65 -0.96
N VAL A 217 1.46 22.42 -0.54
CA VAL A 217 1.30 22.01 0.85
C VAL A 217 2.42 21.05 1.17
N GLU A 218 3.30 21.48 2.06
CA GLU A 218 4.38 20.66 2.59
C GLU A 218 4.11 20.44 4.07
N VAL A 219 3.88 19.19 4.45
CA VAL A 219 3.84 18.81 5.85
C VAL A 219 5.17 18.16 6.14
N ALA A 220 6.04 18.92 6.81
CA ALA A 220 7.30 18.40 7.32
C ALA A 220 7.01 17.12 8.10
N SER A 221 7.82 16.09 7.85
CA SER A 221 7.86 14.96 8.76
C SER A 221 8.32 15.50 10.11
N THR A 222 7.42 15.57 11.08
CA THR A 222 7.82 15.33 12.47
C THR A 222 8.29 13.89 12.50
N HIS A 223 9.54 13.70 12.11
CA HIS A 223 10.30 12.56 12.51
C HIS A 223 10.34 12.62 14.03
N ASP A 224 9.63 11.71 14.69
CA ASP A 224 10.34 10.95 15.69
C ASP A 224 11.38 10.13 14.91
N GLU A 225 12.51 10.75 14.58
CA GLU A 225 13.72 10.07 14.09
C GLU A 225 14.14 8.97 15.09
N GLN A 226 13.62 9.05 16.32
CA GLN A 226 13.76 8.09 17.40
C GLN A 226 12.88 6.82 17.27
N SER A 227 11.97 6.70 16.29
CA SER A 227 11.08 5.52 16.23
C SER A 227 11.70 4.29 15.54
N ILE A 228 12.61 4.47 14.56
CA ILE A 228 13.24 3.37 13.83
C ILE A 228 14.71 3.24 14.25
N ARG A 229 15.06 2.08 14.81
CA ARG A 229 16.46 1.74 15.09
C ARG A 229 17.08 1.09 13.87
N GLN A 230 18.09 1.74 13.31
CA GLN A 230 18.83 1.25 12.15
C GLN A 230 20.12 0.56 12.61
N HIS A 231 20.35 -0.66 12.15
CA HIS A 231 21.55 -1.44 12.44
C HIS A 231 22.23 -1.83 11.13
N PHE A 232 23.54 -1.60 11.02
CA PHE A 232 24.33 -1.95 9.85
C PHE A 232 25.29 -3.07 10.23
N HIS A 233 25.29 -4.16 9.48
CA HIS A 233 26.14 -5.31 9.77
C HIS A 233 26.99 -5.67 8.57
N GLN A 234 28.30 -5.64 8.77
CA GLN A 234 29.26 -6.07 7.77
C GLN A 234 29.37 -7.59 7.75
N VAL A 235 29.34 -8.17 6.55
CA VAL A 235 29.49 -9.61 6.29
C VAL A 235 30.61 -9.85 5.29
N ALA A 236 31.26 -11.01 5.38
CA ALA A 236 32.42 -11.33 4.55
C ALA A 236 32.06 -11.51 3.06
N ASP A 237 30.98 -12.25 2.78
CA ASP A 237 30.56 -12.66 1.45
C ASP A 237 29.05 -13.00 1.39
N GLU A 238 28.56 -13.43 0.22
CA GLU A 238 27.15 -13.80 0.02
C GLU A 238 26.68 -14.99 0.90
N PRO A 239 27.44 -16.09 1.04
CA PRO A 239 27.09 -17.14 2.02
C PRO A 239 26.98 -16.61 3.46
N ALA A 240 27.93 -15.79 3.90
CA ALA A 240 27.89 -15.17 5.21
C ALA A 240 26.69 -14.22 5.38
N ARG A 241 26.26 -13.56 4.30
CA ARG A 241 25.08 -12.70 4.29
C ARG A 241 23.79 -13.47 4.56
N LEU A 242 23.59 -14.61 3.92
CA LEU A 242 22.42 -15.45 4.17
C LEU A 242 22.42 -15.97 5.62
N ALA A 243 23.59 -16.38 6.13
CA ALA A 243 23.74 -16.78 7.52
C ALA A 243 23.43 -15.63 8.51
N ALA A 244 23.89 -14.42 8.19
CA ALA A 244 23.60 -13.21 8.96
C ALA A 244 22.11 -12.87 8.97
N LEU A 245 21.43 -12.92 7.82
CA LEU A 245 19.99 -12.73 7.73
C LEU A 245 19.24 -13.72 8.63
N ARG A 246 19.59 -15.00 8.57
CA ARG A 246 19.02 -16.03 9.45
C ARG A 246 19.22 -15.67 10.93
N GLN A 247 20.42 -15.26 11.30
CA GLN A 247 20.77 -14.90 12.67
C GLN A 247 19.94 -13.72 13.18
N LEU A 248 19.77 -12.69 12.35
CA LEU A 248 18.95 -11.53 12.67
C LEU A 248 17.46 -11.89 12.79
N LEU A 249 16.93 -12.72 11.89
CA LEU A 249 15.54 -13.19 11.97
C LEU A 249 15.27 -14.02 13.23
N LEU A 250 16.24 -14.84 13.67
CA LEU A 250 16.14 -15.60 14.92
C LEU A 250 16.29 -14.71 16.16
N HIS A 251 17.11 -13.67 16.08
CA HIS A 251 17.30 -12.73 17.18
C HIS A 251 16.05 -11.86 17.42
N TYR A 252 15.54 -11.20 16.37
CA TYR A 252 14.43 -10.26 16.49
C TYR A 252 13.04 -10.94 16.50
N ARG A 253 12.91 -12.12 15.89
CA ARG A 253 11.66 -12.91 15.78
C ARG A 253 10.41 -12.08 15.44
N PRO A 254 10.44 -11.28 14.36
CA PRO A 254 9.30 -10.47 13.98
C PRO A 254 8.09 -11.35 13.63
N GLU A 255 6.88 -10.91 14.00
CA GLU A 255 5.65 -11.56 13.54
C GLU A 255 5.48 -11.33 12.04
N SER A 256 5.81 -10.13 11.58
CA SER A 256 5.78 -9.69 10.18
C SER A 256 7.03 -8.88 9.80
N SER A 257 7.67 -9.26 8.71
CA SER A 257 8.88 -8.60 8.22
C SER A 257 9.03 -8.67 6.70
N VAL A 258 9.78 -7.72 6.15
CA VAL A 258 10.15 -7.70 4.73
C VAL A 258 11.66 -7.78 4.60
N VAL A 259 12.14 -8.66 3.72
CA VAL A 259 13.54 -8.74 3.29
C VAL A 259 13.63 -8.13 1.90
N PHE A 260 14.33 -7.01 1.77
CA PHE A 260 14.53 -6.36 0.48
C PHE A 260 15.78 -6.86 -0.24
N CYS A 261 15.57 -7.36 -1.45
CA CYS A 261 16.59 -7.80 -2.38
C CYS A 261 16.62 -6.88 -3.60
N ASN A 262 17.78 -6.77 -4.26
CA ASN A 262 17.94 -5.86 -5.40
C ASN A 262 17.47 -6.48 -6.73
N THR A 263 17.38 -7.81 -6.81
CA THR A 263 16.97 -8.51 -8.04
C THR A 263 15.91 -9.58 -7.78
N LYS A 264 15.10 -9.87 -8.81
CA LYS A 264 14.07 -10.93 -8.76
C LYS A 264 14.66 -12.32 -8.50
N ARG A 265 15.83 -12.63 -9.08
CA ARG A 265 16.52 -13.92 -8.91
C ARG A 265 16.98 -14.11 -7.47
N GLU A 266 17.58 -13.07 -6.90
CA GLU A 266 18.01 -13.07 -5.49
C GLU A 266 16.80 -13.18 -4.54
N THR A 267 15.71 -12.47 -4.85
CA THR A 267 14.46 -12.55 -4.09
C THR A 267 13.96 -14.00 -3.99
N GLN A 268 13.92 -14.72 -5.11
CA GLN A 268 13.49 -16.11 -5.14
C GLN A 268 14.46 -17.02 -4.38
N ALA A 269 15.77 -16.90 -4.64
CA ALA A 269 16.78 -17.74 -3.99
C ALA A 269 16.78 -17.57 -2.46
N VAL A 270 16.73 -16.33 -1.96
CA VAL A 270 16.68 -16.06 -0.52
C VAL A 270 15.39 -16.62 0.11
N ALA A 271 14.24 -16.50 -0.56
CA ALA A 271 13.00 -17.06 -0.05
C ALA A 271 13.06 -18.60 0.06
N ASP A 272 13.58 -19.27 -0.97
CA ASP A 272 13.69 -20.74 -0.99
C ASP A 272 14.62 -21.25 0.12
N GLU A 273 15.76 -20.59 0.33
CA GLU A 273 16.69 -20.91 1.42
C GLU A 273 16.07 -20.69 2.81
N LEU A 274 15.37 -19.58 3.02
CA LEU A 274 14.66 -19.33 4.28
C LEU A 274 13.60 -20.40 4.55
N VAL A 275 12.87 -20.85 3.51
CA VAL A 275 11.91 -21.96 3.63
C VAL A 275 12.62 -23.26 3.97
N ALA A 276 13.75 -23.57 3.33
CA ALA A 276 14.55 -24.76 3.65
C ALA A 276 15.05 -24.76 5.10
N MET A 277 15.32 -23.57 5.66
CA MET A 277 15.68 -23.36 7.06
C MET A 277 14.46 -23.36 8.02
N GLY A 278 13.24 -23.51 7.51
CA GLY A 278 12.01 -23.62 8.30
C GLY A 278 11.27 -22.30 8.57
N PHE A 279 11.71 -21.18 7.99
CA PHE A 279 10.97 -19.92 8.08
C PHE A 279 9.72 -19.93 7.21
N SER A 280 8.67 -19.26 7.68
CA SER A 280 7.51 -18.95 6.83
C SER A 280 7.84 -17.77 5.92
N ALA A 281 8.53 -18.04 4.80
CA ALA A 281 8.96 -17.06 3.82
C ALA A 281 8.33 -17.27 2.43
N GLU A 282 8.15 -16.20 1.67
CA GLU A 282 7.68 -16.24 0.28
C GLU A 282 8.24 -15.04 -0.51
N ALA A 283 8.55 -15.25 -1.78
CA ALA A 283 9.08 -14.22 -2.67
C ALA A 283 7.96 -13.34 -3.24
N LEU A 284 8.26 -12.07 -3.51
CA LEU A 284 7.39 -11.12 -4.22
C LEU A 284 8.21 -10.31 -5.22
N HIS A 285 8.05 -10.61 -6.51
CA HIS A 285 8.74 -9.93 -7.62
C HIS A 285 7.86 -9.82 -8.87
N GLY A 286 8.36 -9.13 -9.89
CA GLY A 286 7.60 -8.81 -11.12
C GLY A 286 7.24 -10.01 -12.00
N ASP A 287 8.01 -11.10 -11.95
CA ASP A 287 7.73 -12.30 -12.76
C ASP A 287 6.59 -13.19 -12.22
N LEU A 288 6.09 -12.92 -11.00
CA LEU A 288 4.99 -13.70 -10.44
C LEU A 288 3.69 -13.40 -11.18
N GLU A 289 2.91 -14.43 -11.45
CA GLU A 289 1.53 -14.24 -11.90
C GLU A 289 0.77 -13.42 -10.86
N GLN A 290 -0.12 -12.55 -11.34
CA GLN A 290 -0.85 -11.65 -10.47
C GLN A 290 -1.72 -12.38 -9.44
N ARG A 291 -2.22 -13.58 -9.77
CA ARG A 291 -2.96 -14.41 -8.82
C ARG A 291 -2.09 -14.82 -7.63
N ASP A 292 -0.83 -15.17 -7.90
CA ASP A 292 0.10 -15.60 -6.87
C ASP A 292 0.57 -14.40 -6.06
N ARG A 293 0.82 -13.25 -6.70
CA ARG A 293 1.07 -11.97 -6.01
C ARG A 293 -0.04 -11.62 -5.03
N ASP A 294 -1.29 -11.62 -5.50
CA ASP A 294 -2.47 -11.33 -4.66
C ASP A 294 -2.55 -12.30 -3.47
N GLN A 295 -2.28 -13.59 -3.70
CA GLN A 295 -2.30 -14.62 -2.68
C GLN A 295 -1.21 -14.41 -1.62
N THR A 296 0.03 -14.14 -2.03
CA THR A 296 1.16 -13.84 -1.13
C THR A 296 0.85 -12.63 -0.25
N LEU A 297 0.31 -11.56 -0.84
CA LEU A 297 -0.06 -10.34 -0.12
C LEU A 297 -1.21 -10.56 0.87
N ILE A 298 -2.22 -11.33 0.48
CA ILE A 298 -3.30 -11.70 1.40
C ILE A 298 -2.76 -12.52 2.58
N ARG A 299 -1.87 -13.49 2.32
CA ARG A 299 -1.28 -14.31 3.39
C ARG A 299 -0.47 -13.46 4.36
N PHE A 300 0.29 -12.50 3.84
CA PHE A 300 1.09 -11.56 4.62
C PHE A 300 0.21 -10.65 5.47
N ALA A 301 -0.81 -10.02 4.87
CA ALA A 301 -1.79 -9.19 5.56
C ALA A 301 -2.62 -9.95 6.60
N ASN A 302 -2.81 -11.25 6.40
CA ASN A 302 -3.48 -12.15 7.35
C ASN A 302 -2.57 -12.64 8.48
N LYS A 303 -1.30 -12.19 8.55
CA LYS A 303 -0.29 -12.69 9.51
C LYS A 303 -0.10 -14.21 9.46
N SER A 304 -0.26 -14.79 8.26
CA SER A 304 -0.07 -16.22 7.97
C SER A 304 1.17 -16.50 7.12
N LEU A 305 1.94 -15.44 6.85
CA LEU A 305 3.27 -15.41 6.26
C LEU A 305 4.07 -14.37 7.06
N SER A 306 5.23 -14.75 7.60
CA SER A 306 6.00 -13.88 8.48
C SER A 306 7.12 -13.12 7.77
N VAL A 307 7.69 -13.69 6.71
CA VAL A 307 8.79 -13.08 5.96
C VAL A 307 8.40 -12.93 4.50
N LEU A 308 8.29 -11.71 4.03
CA LEU A 308 8.13 -11.40 2.62
C LEU A 308 9.49 -11.02 2.03
N VAL A 309 10.02 -11.80 1.11
CA VAL A 309 11.26 -11.43 0.40
C VAL A 309 10.85 -10.70 -0.87
N ALA A 310 11.26 -9.45 -1.05
CA ALA A 310 10.74 -8.64 -2.16
C ALA A 310 11.80 -7.76 -2.83
N THR A 311 11.53 -7.44 -4.10
CA THR A 311 12.21 -6.33 -4.78
C THR A 311 11.51 -5.00 -4.46
N ASP A 312 12.21 -3.88 -4.63
CA ASP A 312 11.63 -2.54 -4.45
C ASP A 312 10.34 -2.34 -5.24
N VAL A 313 10.37 -2.69 -6.53
CA VAL A 313 9.21 -2.53 -7.42
C VAL A 313 8.01 -3.32 -6.91
N ALA A 314 8.25 -4.54 -6.44
CA ALA A 314 7.17 -5.43 -6.01
C ALA A 314 6.63 -5.10 -4.62
N ALA A 315 7.43 -4.45 -3.78
CA ALA A 315 7.05 -4.01 -2.44
C ALA A 315 6.57 -2.54 -2.35
N ARG A 316 6.60 -1.80 -3.47
CA ARG A 316 5.98 -0.47 -3.59
C ARG A 316 4.45 -0.58 -3.57
N GLY A 317 3.80 0.38 -2.93
CA GLY A 317 2.33 0.38 -2.78
C GLY A 317 1.78 -0.74 -1.89
N LEU A 318 2.64 -1.46 -1.16
CA LEU A 318 2.16 -2.38 -0.13
C LEU A 318 1.64 -1.56 1.07
N ASP A 319 0.31 -1.48 1.18
CA ASP A 319 -0.39 -1.09 2.40
C ASP A 319 -0.44 -2.29 3.33
N ILE A 320 0.73 -2.56 3.89
CA ILE A 320 0.88 -3.46 5.01
C ILE A 320 0.90 -2.56 6.25
N ASP A 321 0.15 -2.97 7.28
CA ASP A 321 0.30 -2.48 8.64
C ASP A 321 1.78 -2.35 9.03
N ALA A 322 2.08 -1.49 10.00
CA ALA A 322 3.44 -1.27 10.45
C ALA A 322 4.19 -2.60 10.68
N LEU A 323 5.25 -2.84 9.90
CA LEU A 323 6.06 -4.06 10.03
C LEU A 323 6.82 -4.04 11.35
N ASP A 324 7.05 -5.21 11.94
CA ASP A 324 7.89 -5.31 13.14
C ASP A 324 9.37 -5.07 12.79
N ALA A 325 9.80 -5.57 11.62
CA ALA A 325 11.17 -5.42 11.16
C ALA A 325 11.30 -5.33 9.64
N VAL A 326 12.33 -4.60 9.20
CA VAL A 326 12.79 -4.54 7.81
C VAL A 326 14.23 -5.05 7.75
N PHE A 327 14.51 -5.91 6.79
CA PHE A 327 15.86 -6.41 6.53
C PHE A 327 16.27 -6.00 5.11
N ASN A 328 17.25 -5.13 4.97
CA ASN A 328 17.89 -4.85 3.70
C ASN A 328 18.97 -5.91 3.49
N TYR A 329 18.74 -6.85 2.58
CA TYR A 329 19.75 -7.86 2.23
C TYR A 329 21.00 -7.20 1.65
N GLN A 330 20.82 -6.06 0.98
CA GLN A 330 21.85 -5.14 0.52
C GLN A 330 21.34 -3.70 0.66
N ILE A 331 22.25 -2.73 0.74
CA ILE A 331 21.92 -1.31 0.56
C ILE A 331 21.22 -1.14 -0.81
N ALA A 332 20.12 -0.39 -0.82
CA ALA A 332 19.39 -0.05 -2.04
C ALA A 332 20.30 0.67 -3.05
N ARG A 333 20.05 0.49 -4.35
CA ARG A 333 20.85 1.13 -5.41
C ARG A 333 20.73 2.66 -5.39
N GLU A 334 19.52 3.14 -5.13
CA GLU A 334 19.18 4.55 -4.96
C GLU A 334 18.99 4.84 -3.47
N LEU A 335 19.51 5.97 -2.98
CA LEU A 335 19.56 6.28 -1.54
C LEU A 335 18.17 6.64 -1.01
N GLU A 336 17.38 7.34 -1.83
CA GLU A 336 15.98 7.66 -1.56
C GLU A 336 15.18 6.38 -1.37
N VAL A 337 15.45 5.33 -2.16
CA VAL A 337 14.78 4.04 -2.02
C VAL A 337 15.11 3.38 -0.68
N HIS A 338 16.34 3.53 -0.16
CA HIS A 338 16.72 3.01 1.15
C HIS A 338 15.81 3.55 2.26
N VAL A 339 15.61 4.87 2.30
CA VAL A 339 14.72 5.55 3.27
C VAL A 339 13.29 5.00 3.17
N HIS A 340 12.82 4.72 1.95
CA HIS A 340 11.50 4.15 1.73
C HIS A 340 11.36 2.68 2.15
N ARG A 341 12.44 1.90 2.10
CA ARG A 341 12.47 0.51 2.62
C ARG A 341 12.32 0.51 4.13
N ILE A 342 13.15 1.28 4.83
CA ILE A 342 13.13 1.33 6.30
C ILE A 342 11.84 1.96 6.84
N GLY A 343 11.24 2.91 6.12
CA GLY A 343 9.93 3.50 6.46
C GLY A 343 8.73 2.54 6.35
N ARG A 344 8.96 1.24 6.08
CA ARG A 344 7.94 0.19 6.17
C ARG A 344 7.75 -0.32 7.61
N THR A 345 8.69 -0.05 8.50
CA THR A 345 8.55 -0.25 9.95
C THR A 345 8.41 1.09 10.68
N GLY A 346 8.13 1.08 11.98
CA GLY A 346 8.08 2.28 12.82
C GLY A 346 6.98 3.30 12.48
N ARG A 347 5.86 2.85 11.88
CA ARG A 347 4.71 3.70 11.54
C ARG A 347 3.80 3.94 12.75
N ALA A 348 3.06 5.05 12.74
CA ALA A 348 2.05 5.39 13.75
C ALA A 348 2.54 5.39 15.22
N GLY A 349 3.81 5.78 15.46
CA GLY A 349 4.40 5.84 16.80
C GLY A 349 4.94 4.52 17.34
N ALA A 350 4.82 3.42 16.58
CA ALA A 350 5.45 2.15 16.93
C ALA A 350 6.98 2.23 16.79
N ARG A 351 7.71 1.47 17.61
CA ARG A 351 9.16 1.29 17.45
C ARG A 351 9.42 0.24 16.36
N GLY A 352 10.28 0.57 15.41
CA GLY A 352 10.67 -0.32 14.32
C GLY A 352 12.14 -0.67 14.35
N VAL A 353 12.50 -1.84 13.79
CA VAL A 353 13.91 -2.24 13.59
C VAL A 353 14.18 -2.39 12.10
N ALA A 354 15.25 -1.75 11.63
CA ALA A 354 15.76 -1.91 10.28
C ALA A 354 17.20 -2.42 10.34
N CYS A 355 17.46 -3.61 9.79
CA CYS A 355 18.81 -4.17 9.71
C CYS A 355 19.28 -4.17 8.26
N THR A 356 20.49 -3.66 8.01
CA THR A 356 21.09 -3.61 6.69
C THR A 356 22.37 -4.42 6.66
N LEU A 357 22.46 -5.36 5.73
CA LEU A 357 23.66 -6.15 5.48
C LEU A 357 24.49 -5.50 4.37
N LEU A 358 25.81 -5.50 4.53
CA LEU A 358 26.75 -5.00 3.54
C LEU A 358 28.04 -5.82 3.55
N THR A 359 28.68 -5.93 2.38
CA THR A 359 30.03 -6.49 2.25
C THR A 359 31.07 -5.37 2.21
N GLU A 360 32.36 -5.72 2.35
CA GLU A 360 33.47 -4.76 2.21
C GLU A 360 33.39 -4.00 0.87
N ASN A 361 33.06 -4.70 -0.22
CA ASN A 361 32.92 -4.11 -1.56
C ASN A 361 31.76 -3.10 -1.68
N GLU A 362 30.90 -3.01 -0.68
CA GLU A 362 29.74 -2.12 -0.64
C GLU A 362 29.89 -1.00 0.40
N ALA A 363 31.04 -0.91 1.09
CA ALA A 363 31.31 0.15 2.06
C ALA A 363 31.15 1.56 1.46
N TYR A 364 31.53 1.74 0.19
CA TYR A 364 31.31 3.00 -0.54
C TYR A 364 29.83 3.43 -0.62
N ARG A 365 28.88 2.47 -0.59
CA ARG A 365 27.45 2.78 -0.57
C ARG A 365 27.00 3.26 0.79
N LEU A 366 27.59 2.74 1.87
CA LEU A 366 27.34 3.21 3.22
C LEU A 366 27.80 4.66 3.35
N GLU A 367 29.00 5.00 2.89
CA GLU A 367 29.52 6.38 2.90
C GLU A 367 28.59 7.35 2.14
N ARG A 368 28.09 6.93 0.97
CA ARG A 368 27.12 7.72 0.20
C ARG A 368 25.80 7.90 0.96
N LEU A 369 25.33 6.87 1.66
CA LEU A 369 24.12 6.94 2.47
C LEU A 369 24.31 7.85 3.68
N GLU A 370 25.44 7.77 4.38
CA GLU A 370 25.81 8.69 5.47
C GLU A 370 25.80 10.14 4.98
N ALA A 371 26.43 10.41 3.83
CA ALA A 371 26.46 11.75 3.24
C ALA A 371 25.06 12.26 2.86
N PHE A 372 24.19 11.38 2.37
CA PHE A 372 22.81 11.71 2.00
C PHE A 372 21.93 11.98 3.22
N LEU A 373 22.09 11.22 4.30
CA LEU A 373 21.34 11.41 5.55
C LEU A 373 21.93 12.51 6.43
N GLY A 374 23.20 12.88 6.22
CA GLY A 374 23.91 13.86 7.05
C GLY A 374 24.29 13.33 8.43
N GLU A 375 24.28 12.01 8.64
CA GLU A 375 24.58 11.34 9.90
C GLU A 375 25.58 10.20 9.74
N ARG A 376 26.24 9.80 10.84
CA ARG A 376 27.11 8.62 10.88
C ARG A 376 26.31 7.37 11.19
N LEU A 377 26.58 6.31 10.44
CA LEU A 377 25.89 5.03 10.54
C LEU A 377 26.90 3.96 10.97
N PRO A 378 27.04 3.71 12.29
CA PRO A 378 28.04 2.78 12.79
C PRO A 378 27.73 1.35 12.32
N VAL A 379 28.77 0.65 11.88
CA VAL A 379 28.70 -0.78 11.61
C VAL A 379 28.85 -1.53 12.92
N GLU A 380 27.86 -2.38 13.22
CA GLU A 380 27.78 -3.18 14.43
C GLU A 380 28.05 -4.65 14.13
N PRO A 381 28.69 -5.39 15.06
CA PRO A 381 28.79 -6.84 14.94
C PRO A 381 27.39 -7.46 14.93
N LEU A 382 27.26 -8.61 14.26
CA LEU A 382 26.02 -9.39 14.35
C LEU A 382 25.75 -9.76 15.82
N PRO A 383 24.48 -9.84 16.26
CA PRO A 383 24.13 -10.22 17.63
C PRO A 383 24.77 -11.57 17.96
N GLY A 384 25.12 -11.84 19.23
CA GLY A 384 25.73 -13.14 19.59
C GLY A 384 24.95 -14.33 19.02
N ARG A 385 25.63 -15.43 18.67
CA ARG A 385 24.99 -16.63 18.08
C ARG A 385 23.73 -16.97 18.88
N ALA A 386 22.56 -16.83 18.25
CA ALA A 386 21.30 -17.26 18.85
C ALA A 386 21.47 -18.74 19.25
N ASP A 387 21.03 -19.10 20.46
CA ASP A 387 21.12 -20.46 20.96
C ASP A 387 20.69 -21.44 19.87
N THR A 388 21.53 -22.45 19.62
CA THR A 388 21.48 -23.33 18.45
C THR A 388 20.21 -24.20 18.39
N GLY A 389 19.29 -24.03 19.35
CA GLY A 389 17.97 -24.67 19.42
C GLY A 389 16.77 -23.76 19.16
N GLN A 390 16.94 -22.46 18.89
CA GLN A 390 15.79 -21.60 18.56
C GLN A 390 15.23 -21.91 17.18
N GLN A 391 13.98 -22.38 17.14
CA GLN A 391 13.27 -22.62 15.89
C GLN A 391 12.74 -21.32 15.26
N PRO A 392 12.70 -21.23 13.93
CA PRO A 392 12.05 -20.13 13.22
C PRO A 392 10.65 -19.83 13.76
N PHE A 393 10.33 -18.55 13.88
CA PHE A 393 8.98 -18.14 14.25
C PHE A 393 7.97 -18.67 13.23
N GLN A 394 6.90 -19.28 13.74
CA GLN A 394 5.78 -19.73 12.93
C GLN A 394 4.63 -18.74 13.06
N PRO A 395 4.03 -18.29 11.94
CA PRO A 395 2.92 -17.35 11.98
C PRO A 395 1.75 -17.90 12.82
N ARG A 396 1.20 -17.04 13.69
CA ARG A 396 0.06 -17.39 14.58
C ARG A 396 -1.19 -17.75 13.80
N MET A 397 -1.37 -17.15 12.62
CA MET A 397 -2.53 -17.37 11.76
C MET A 397 -2.22 -18.38 10.64
N ALA A 398 -3.26 -19.01 10.15
CA ALA A 398 -3.31 -19.74 8.89
C ALA A 398 -4.36 -19.11 7.97
N THR A 399 -4.11 -19.08 6.67
CA THR A 399 -5.09 -18.57 5.70
C THR A 399 -5.80 -19.73 4.99
N LEU A 400 -7.13 -19.70 4.99
CA LEU A 400 -7.97 -20.60 4.20
C LEU A 400 -8.50 -19.86 2.98
N GLN A 401 -8.46 -20.52 1.83
CA GLN A 401 -9.11 -20.10 0.59
C GLN A 401 -10.45 -20.80 0.44
N ILE A 402 -11.45 -20.04 0.06
CA ILE A 402 -12.77 -20.51 -0.33
C ILE A 402 -12.94 -20.17 -1.81
N ASP A 403 -13.29 -21.15 -2.64
CA ASP A 403 -13.54 -20.97 -4.08
C ASP A 403 -14.91 -20.32 -4.37
N ALA A 404 -15.24 -19.26 -3.62
CA ALA A 404 -16.42 -18.42 -3.80
C ALA A 404 -16.12 -16.98 -3.36
N GLY A 405 -16.55 -16.00 -4.15
CA GLY A 405 -16.27 -14.58 -3.91
C GLY A 405 -17.47 -13.67 -4.21
N LYS A 406 -17.20 -12.41 -4.53
CA LYS A 406 -18.22 -11.37 -4.80
C LYS A 406 -19.18 -11.77 -5.92
N LYS A 407 -18.73 -12.48 -6.96
CA LYS A 407 -19.58 -12.96 -8.06
C LYS A 407 -20.62 -13.99 -7.60
N GLN A 408 -20.34 -14.69 -6.50
CA GLN A 408 -21.28 -15.58 -5.83
C GLN A 408 -22.03 -14.88 -4.69
N LYS A 409 -21.97 -13.54 -4.61
CA LYS A 409 -22.58 -12.69 -3.58
C LYS A 409 -22.10 -13.00 -2.15
N ILE A 410 -20.91 -13.58 -2.01
CA ILE A 410 -20.29 -13.82 -0.71
C ILE A 410 -19.85 -12.49 -0.10
N ARG A 411 -20.15 -12.30 1.18
CA ARG A 411 -19.70 -11.18 2.00
C ARG A 411 -18.86 -11.68 3.18
N PRO A 412 -18.01 -10.84 3.79
CA PRO A 412 -17.24 -11.24 4.97
C PRO A 412 -18.09 -11.84 6.10
N GLY A 413 -19.26 -11.26 6.37
CA GLY A 413 -20.19 -11.76 7.39
C GLY A 413 -20.75 -13.16 7.10
N ASP A 414 -20.84 -13.57 5.83
CA ASP A 414 -21.27 -14.93 5.48
C ASP A 414 -20.20 -15.96 5.84
N VAL A 415 -18.93 -15.62 5.65
CA VAL A 415 -17.78 -16.48 6.01
C VAL A 415 -17.63 -16.55 7.52
N LEU A 416 -17.72 -15.40 8.22
CA LEU A 416 -17.68 -15.35 9.67
C LEU A 416 -18.82 -16.17 10.29
N GLY A 417 -20.06 -15.98 9.80
CA GLY A 417 -21.22 -16.72 10.27
C GLY A 417 -21.11 -18.24 10.01
N ALA A 418 -20.43 -18.66 8.95
CA ALA A 418 -20.21 -20.09 8.70
C ALA A 418 -19.18 -20.73 9.65
N LEU A 419 -18.27 -19.94 10.23
CA LEU A 419 -17.27 -20.42 11.19
C LEU A 419 -17.79 -20.37 12.64
N THR A 420 -18.65 -19.41 12.95
CA THR A 420 -19.07 -19.08 14.33
C THR A 420 -20.45 -19.65 14.70
N ASN A 421 -21.23 -20.15 13.74
CA ASN A 421 -22.54 -20.75 14.02
C ASN A 421 -22.47 -22.29 13.93
N GLY A 422 -23.06 -22.98 14.90
CA GLY A 422 -23.24 -24.44 14.91
C GLY A 422 -22.61 -25.11 16.14
N ASP A 423 -22.66 -26.45 16.17
CA ASP A 423 -22.18 -27.25 17.31
C ASP A 423 -20.65 -27.24 17.45
N ASP A 424 -19.91 -27.06 16.35
CA ASP A 424 -18.44 -26.91 16.29
C ASP A 424 -18.00 -25.45 16.09
N ALA A 425 -18.74 -24.51 16.69
CA ALA A 425 -18.49 -23.08 16.56
C ALA A 425 -17.06 -22.70 16.98
N ILE A 426 -16.42 -21.88 16.15
CA ILE A 426 -15.14 -21.23 16.44
C ILE A 426 -15.43 -19.88 17.09
N GLU A 427 -14.67 -19.53 18.13
CA GLU A 427 -14.78 -18.23 18.78
C GLU A 427 -14.40 -17.11 17.81
N GLY A 428 -15.15 -16.00 17.86
CA GLY A 428 -15.01 -14.92 16.88
C GLY A 428 -13.65 -14.22 16.91
N ASP A 429 -12.96 -14.23 18.05
CA ASP A 429 -11.61 -13.68 18.22
C ASP A 429 -10.52 -14.53 17.55
N GLN A 430 -10.77 -15.82 17.36
CA GLN A 430 -9.88 -16.72 16.63
C GLN A 430 -9.99 -16.58 15.10
N VAL A 431 -10.95 -15.79 14.62
CA VAL A 431 -11.14 -15.46 13.21
C VAL A 431 -10.56 -14.08 12.94
N GLY A 432 -9.51 -14.04 12.13
CA GLY A 432 -8.87 -12.80 11.71
C GLY A 432 -9.52 -12.18 10.47
N ARG A 433 -8.69 -11.48 9.69
CA ARG A 433 -9.13 -10.75 8.50
C ARG A 433 -9.80 -11.66 7.47
N ILE A 434 -10.93 -11.20 6.92
CA ILE A 434 -11.64 -11.84 5.81
C ILE A 434 -11.55 -10.93 4.58
N LYS A 435 -10.86 -11.39 3.53
CA LYS A 435 -10.79 -10.68 2.24
C LYS A 435 -11.60 -11.43 1.20
N VAL A 436 -12.57 -10.76 0.59
CA VAL A 436 -13.39 -11.33 -0.49
C VAL A 436 -12.98 -10.70 -1.83
N LEU A 437 -12.45 -11.53 -2.73
CA LEU A 437 -12.17 -11.18 -4.12
C LEU A 437 -13.35 -11.54 -5.03
N ASP A 438 -13.21 -11.33 -6.32
CA ASP A 438 -14.28 -11.60 -7.30
C ASP A 438 -14.73 -13.06 -7.31
N ARG A 439 -13.78 -13.99 -7.26
CA ARG A 439 -14.01 -15.44 -7.44
C ARG A 439 -13.66 -16.29 -6.23
N SER A 440 -12.96 -15.71 -5.25
CA SER A 440 -12.49 -16.40 -4.06
C SER A 440 -12.63 -15.51 -2.83
N ALA A 441 -12.69 -16.13 -1.67
CA ALA A 441 -12.60 -15.48 -0.37
C ALA A 441 -11.46 -16.11 0.42
N TYR A 442 -10.86 -15.31 1.29
CA TYR A 442 -9.74 -15.70 2.12
C TYR A 442 -10.07 -15.31 3.55
N VAL A 443 -9.84 -16.22 4.48
CA VAL A 443 -10.05 -15.98 5.90
C VAL A 443 -8.81 -16.41 6.68
N ALA A 444 -8.33 -15.51 7.54
CA ALA A 444 -7.32 -15.83 8.54
C ALA A 444 -7.99 -16.51 9.73
N VAL A 445 -7.42 -17.59 10.23
CA VAL A 445 -7.83 -18.26 11.47
C VAL A 445 -6.60 -18.60 12.30
N GLU A 446 -6.73 -18.70 13.62
CA GLU A 446 -5.62 -19.17 14.45
C GLU A 446 -5.11 -20.55 13.99
N ARG A 447 -3.79 -20.72 13.96
CA ARG A 447 -3.16 -21.91 13.41
C ARG A 447 -3.61 -23.20 14.10
N GLY A 448 -3.89 -23.16 15.41
CA GLY A 448 -4.35 -24.30 16.20
C GLY A 448 -5.70 -24.85 15.76
N ILE A 449 -6.61 -23.98 15.30
CA ILE A 449 -7.98 -24.35 14.88
C ILE A 449 -8.12 -24.48 13.36
N ALA A 450 -7.05 -24.25 12.59
CA ALA A 450 -7.12 -24.21 11.13
C ALA A 450 -7.71 -25.49 10.51
N LYS A 451 -7.49 -26.65 11.13
CA LYS A 451 -8.07 -27.94 10.69
C LYS A 451 -9.57 -28.00 10.97
N GLN A 452 -10.02 -27.55 12.13
CA GLN A 452 -11.44 -27.45 12.48
C GLN A 452 -12.14 -26.49 11.52
N ALA A 453 -11.62 -25.27 11.35
CA ALA A 453 -12.17 -24.26 10.44
C ALA A 453 -12.28 -24.78 8.99
N LEU A 454 -11.27 -25.52 8.52
CA LEU A 454 -11.30 -26.15 7.20
C LEU A 454 -12.42 -27.18 7.08
N THR A 455 -12.59 -28.05 8.08
CA THR A 455 -13.67 -29.05 8.11
C THR A 455 -15.04 -28.37 8.13
N THR A 456 -15.25 -27.40 9.02
CA THR A 456 -16.51 -26.64 9.15
C THR A 456 -16.90 -25.98 7.83
N LEU A 457 -15.97 -25.25 7.20
CA LEU A 457 -16.25 -24.57 5.93
C LEU A 457 -16.43 -25.53 4.74
N SER A 458 -15.76 -26.69 4.76
CA SER A 458 -15.88 -27.69 3.69
C SER A 458 -17.18 -28.50 3.79
N ALA A 459 -17.67 -28.79 5.00
CA ALA A 459 -18.94 -29.48 5.25
C ALA A 459 -20.14 -28.53 5.15
N GLY A 460 -19.94 -27.26 5.52
CA GLY A 460 -20.98 -26.24 5.54
C GLY A 460 -21.44 -25.75 4.17
N LYS A 461 -22.42 -24.85 4.20
CA LYS A 461 -22.93 -24.14 3.02
C LYS A 461 -22.79 -22.64 3.21
N LEU A 462 -22.18 -21.97 2.23
CA LEU A 462 -22.14 -20.52 2.15
C LEU A 462 -23.26 -20.07 1.20
N LYS A 463 -24.23 -19.30 1.72
CA LYS A 463 -25.44 -18.90 0.97
C LYS A 463 -26.15 -20.11 0.31
N GLY A 464 -26.25 -21.22 1.04
CA GLY A 464 -26.90 -22.44 0.55
C GLY A 464 -26.09 -23.25 -0.47
N ARG A 465 -24.83 -22.90 -0.74
CA ARG A 465 -23.95 -23.58 -1.70
C ARG A 465 -22.74 -24.19 -1.00
N SER A 466 -22.40 -25.42 -1.35
CA SER A 466 -21.12 -26.02 -0.96
C SER A 466 -19.98 -25.36 -1.73
N CYS A 467 -18.88 -25.09 -1.06
CA CYS A 467 -17.70 -24.46 -1.64
C CYS A 467 -16.48 -25.33 -1.39
N ARG A 468 -15.54 -25.34 -2.34
CA ARG A 468 -14.24 -25.96 -2.09
C ARG A 468 -13.40 -25.03 -1.22
N VAL A 469 -12.81 -25.60 -0.18
CA VAL A 469 -11.98 -24.87 0.78
C VAL A 469 -10.63 -25.55 0.89
N ARG A 470 -9.56 -24.78 0.97
CA ARG A 470 -8.20 -25.29 1.17
C ARG A 470 -7.38 -24.34 2.02
N ARG A 471 -6.46 -24.88 2.80
CA ARG A 471 -5.41 -24.06 3.44
C ARG A 471 -4.38 -23.66 2.39
N ILE A 472 -3.95 -22.40 2.42
CA ILE A 472 -2.88 -21.89 1.57
C ILE A 472 -1.62 -21.71 2.39
N GLY A 473 -0.48 -22.03 1.78
CA GLY A 473 0.84 -21.98 2.39
C GLY A 473 1.37 -23.38 2.62
N ARG A 474 2.69 -23.49 2.71
CA ARG A 474 3.37 -24.75 3.04
C ARG A 474 3.27 -25.05 4.53
#